data_AF-A0A9W4D7U9-F1
#
_entry.id   AF-A0A9W4D7U9-F1
#
_cell.length_a   1.000
_cell.length_b   1.000
_cell.length_c   1.000
_cell.angle_alpha   90.00
_cell.angle_beta   90.00
_cell.angle_gamma   90.00
#
_symmetry.space_group_name_H-M   'P 1'
#
loop_
_entity.id
_entity.type
_entity.pdbx_description
1 polymer ?
#
loop_
_entity_poly.entity_id
_entity_poly.type
_entity_poly.pdbx_seq_one_letter_code
_entity_poly.pdbx_strand_id
1 'polypeptide(L)'
;MYCLQLNILNNEICAKAFPQMLKGTAFQFYITITTNQVIVPTFVQLCDIARSYFETDEWKRARLTELNSTTLKKVISNNPTMSLKDCVDLLVNKLQQLQLGLAAPFRTNSLLH
;
A
#
# COMPACT_ATOMS: atom_id res chain seq x y z
N MET A 1 1.71 8.52 -9.58
CA MET A 1 2.94 8.20 -8.83
C MET A 1 3.58 9.50 -8.37
N TYR A 2 3.95 9.61 -7.09
CA TYR A 2 4.56 10.80 -6.49
C TYR A 2 5.82 11.30 -7.23
N CYS A 3 6.62 10.39 -7.80
CA CYS A 3 7.78 10.74 -8.64
C CYS A 3 7.41 11.56 -9.89
N LEU A 4 6.25 11.30 -10.50
CA LEU A 4 5.76 12.08 -11.64
C LEU A 4 5.31 13.49 -11.21
N GLN A 5 4.75 13.62 -10.01
CA GLN A 5 4.37 14.93 -9.46
C GLN A 5 5.59 15.80 -9.15
N LEU A 6 6.73 15.19 -8.83
CA LEU A 6 8.01 15.85 -8.60
C LEU A 6 8.87 15.99 -9.87
N ASN A 7 8.33 15.62 -11.04
CA ASN A 7 9.05 15.63 -12.32
C ASN A 7 10.36 14.80 -12.31
N ILE A 8 10.44 13.78 -11.46
CA ILE A 8 11.56 12.84 -11.41
C ILE A 8 11.28 11.74 -12.43
N LEU A 9 11.73 11.96 -13.66
CA LEU A 9 11.55 11.03 -14.79
C LEU A 9 12.70 10.03 -14.94
N ASN A 10 13.78 10.20 -14.17
CA ASN A 10 14.95 9.32 -14.25
C ASN A 10 14.75 8.06 -13.37
N ASN A 11 14.48 6.94 -14.03
CA ASN A 11 14.33 5.63 -13.38
C ASN A 11 15.55 5.18 -12.57
N GLU A 12 16.77 5.60 -12.94
CA GLU A 12 17.98 5.26 -12.18
C GLU A 12 18.02 5.97 -10.83
N ILE A 13 17.60 7.24 -10.78
CA ILE A 13 17.51 8.01 -9.53
C ILE A 13 16.47 7.34 -8.61
N CYS A 14 15.31 6.96 -9.16
CA CYS A 14 14.28 6.25 -8.42
C CYS A 14 14.78 4.88 -7.89
N ALA A 15 15.52 4.13 -8.70
CA ALA A 15 16.10 2.84 -8.27
C ALA A 15 17.12 3.02 -7.13
N LYS A 16 18.00 4.02 -7.20
CA LYS A 16 18.97 4.34 -6.15
C LYS A 16 18.29 4.80 -4.85
N ALA A 17 17.20 5.55 -4.95
CA ALA A 17 16.44 6.03 -3.80
C ALA A 17 15.54 4.96 -3.18
N PHE A 18 15.14 3.93 -3.94
CA PHE A 18 14.22 2.88 -3.50
C PHE A 18 14.57 2.27 -2.13
N PRO A 19 15.80 1.77 -1.88
CA PRO A 19 16.14 1.19 -0.57
C PRO A 19 16.04 2.17 0.60
N GLN A 20 16.23 3.48 0.36
CA GLN A 20 16.16 4.51 1.42
C GLN A 20 14.72 4.71 1.94
N MET A 21 13.72 4.37 1.12
CA MET A 21 12.31 4.46 1.51
C MET A 21 11.85 3.24 2.33
N LEU A 22 12.59 2.12 2.27
CA LEU A 22 12.18 0.87 2.90
C LEU A 22 12.57 0.85 4.38
N LYS A 23 11.75 0.16 5.18
CA LYS A 23 11.98 -0.05 6.62
C LYS A 23 11.64 -1.48 7.00
N GLY A 24 12.28 -1.99 8.06
CA GLY A 24 11.99 -3.30 8.63
C GLY A 24 12.06 -4.44 7.60
N THR A 25 11.02 -5.28 7.55
CA THR A 25 10.92 -6.45 6.67
C THR A 25 11.07 -6.11 5.19
N ALA A 26 10.56 -4.95 4.75
CA ALA A 26 10.68 -4.52 3.36
C ALA A 26 12.15 -4.27 2.95
N PHE A 27 12.94 -3.70 3.85
CA PHE A 27 14.37 -3.47 3.61
C PHE A 27 15.16 -4.78 3.60
N GLN A 28 14.84 -5.71 4.51
CA GLN A 28 15.46 -7.05 4.54
C GLN A 28 15.16 -7.85 3.27
N PHE A 29 13.92 -7.78 2.78
CA PHE A 29 13.53 -8.37 1.50
C PHE A 29 14.36 -7.79 0.34
N TYR A 30 14.51 -6.45 0.29
CA TYR A 30 15.34 -5.79 -0.72
C TYR A 30 16.79 -6.28 -0.72
N ILE A 31 17.42 -6.40 0.46
CA ILE A 31 18.79 -6.94 0.56
C ILE A 31 18.84 -8.37 0.00
N THR A 32 17.86 -9.20 0.36
CA THR A 32 17.80 -10.62 -0.07
C THR A 32 17.76 -10.76 -1.59
N ILE A 33 16.93 -9.96 -2.26
CA ILE A 33 16.79 -10.04 -3.73
C ILE A 33 17.95 -9.38 -4.49
N THR A 34 18.71 -8.49 -3.86
CA THR A 34 19.81 -7.76 -4.52
C THR A 34 21.20 -8.35 -4.26
N THR A 35 21.41 -9.02 -3.11
CA THR A 35 22.73 -9.56 -2.72
C THR A 35 23.24 -10.65 -3.68
N ASN A 36 22.35 -11.37 -4.36
CA ASN A 36 22.71 -12.50 -5.23
C ASN A 36 22.51 -12.19 -6.73
N GLN A 37 22.35 -10.92 -7.12
CA GLN A 37 22.08 -10.57 -8.51
C GLN A 37 23.28 -9.91 -9.20
N VAL A 38 23.57 -10.39 -10.41
CA VAL A 38 24.60 -9.85 -11.31
C VAL A 38 24.13 -8.54 -11.96
N ILE A 39 22.81 -8.34 -12.08
CA ILE A 39 22.19 -7.17 -12.69
C ILE A 39 21.26 -6.53 -11.67
N VAL A 40 21.40 -5.22 -11.45
CA VAL A 40 20.51 -4.45 -10.58
C VAL A 40 19.16 -4.26 -11.28
N PRO A 41 18.02 -4.65 -10.67
CA PRO A 41 16.71 -4.44 -11.27
C PRO A 41 16.39 -2.95 -11.45
N THR A 42 15.69 -2.62 -12.52
CA THR A 42 15.14 -1.28 -12.74
C THR A 42 14.11 -0.91 -11.67
N PHE A 43 13.82 0.37 -11.49
CA PHE A 43 12.82 0.82 -10.51
C PHE A 43 11.45 0.16 -10.70
N VAL A 44 11.00 0.00 -11.95
CA VAL A 44 9.73 -0.68 -12.27
C VAL A 44 9.78 -2.15 -11.83
N GLN A 45 10.86 -2.86 -12.15
CA GLN A 45 11.05 -4.24 -11.72
C GLN A 45 11.09 -4.37 -10.19
N LEU A 46 11.78 -3.47 -9.48
CA LEU A 46 11.78 -3.43 -8.01
C LEU A 46 10.36 -3.27 -7.45
N CYS A 47 9.57 -2.35 -8.03
CA CYS A 47 8.17 -2.18 -7.64
C CYS A 47 7.34 -3.44 -7.88
N ASP A 48 7.52 -4.11 -9.02
CA ASP A 48 6.73 -5.30 -9.37
C ASP A 48 7.11 -6.51 -8.51
N ILE A 49 8.40 -6.72 -8.27
CA ILE A 49 8.90 -7.77 -7.37
C ILE A 49 8.37 -7.53 -5.96
N ALA A 50 8.49 -6.31 -5.42
CA ALA A 50 7.96 -5.98 -4.11
C ALA A 50 6.43 -6.20 -4.02
N ARG A 51 5.69 -5.79 -5.05
CA ARG A 51 4.24 -6.01 -5.11
C ARG A 51 3.89 -7.50 -5.12
N SER A 52 4.59 -8.31 -5.90
CA SER A 52 4.33 -9.76 -5.94
C SER A 52 4.61 -10.45 -4.61
N TYR A 53 5.60 -9.98 -3.85
CA TYR A 53 5.98 -10.57 -2.58
C TYR A 53 5.05 -10.14 -1.43
N PHE A 54 4.69 -8.86 -1.36
CA PHE A 54 3.89 -8.32 -0.25
C PHE A 54 2.38 -8.27 -0.51
N GLU A 55 1.96 -8.17 -1.77
CA GLU A 55 0.54 -8.08 -2.17
C GLU A 55 0.10 -9.37 -2.88
N THR A 56 0.24 -10.52 -2.19
CA THR A 56 -0.25 -11.81 -2.71
C THR A 56 -1.78 -11.81 -2.85
N ASP A 57 -2.33 -12.79 -3.56
CA ASP A 57 -3.78 -12.86 -3.76
C ASP A 57 -4.54 -13.13 -2.46
N GLU A 58 -3.95 -13.89 -1.52
CA GLU A 58 -4.48 -14.08 -0.17
C GLU A 58 -4.52 -12.76 0.58
N TRP A 59 -3.45 -11.96 0.49
CA TRP A 59 -3.39 -10.64 1.13
C TRP A 59 -4.45 -9.69 0.56
N LYS A 60 -4.63 -9.67 -0.77
CA LYS A 60 -5.68 -8.87 -1.43
C LYS A 60 -7.08 -9.29 -0.99
N ARG A 61 -7.35 -10.60 -0.93
CA ARG A 61 -8.65 -11.14 -0.45
C ARG A 61 -8.91 -10.78 1.01
N ALA A 62 -7.90 -10.90 1.87
CA ALA A 62 -8.00 -10.50 3.27
C ALA A 62 -8.32 -9.02 3.41
N ARG A 63 -7.64 -8.16 2.64
CA ARG A 63 -7.89 -6.71 2.62
C ARG A 63 -9.28 -6.35 2.11
N LEU A 64 -9.78 -7.04 1.08
CA LEU A 64 -11.16 -6.85 0.59
C LEU A 64 -12.20 -7.27 1.64
N THR A 65 -11.94 -8.38 2.33
CA THR A 65 -12.80 -8.87 3.42
C THR A 65 -12.80 -7.88 4.59
N GLU A 66 -11.65 -7.31 4.92
CA GLU A 66 -11.54 -6.26 5.95
C GLU A 66 -12.30 -5.00 5.54
N LEU A 67 -12.19 -4.57 4.28
CA LEU A 67 -12.94 -3.43 3.77
C LEU A 67 -14.46 -3.65 3.92
N ASN A 68 -14.97 -4.78 3.43
CA ASN A 68 -16.39 -5.10 3.46
C ASN A 68 -16.95 -5.25 4.89
N SER A 69 -16.11 -5.63 5.85
CA SER A 69 -16.51 -5.78 7.26
C SER A 69 -16.26 -4.54 8.12
N THR A 70 -15.64 -3.49 7.56
CA THR A 70 -15.36 -2.23 8.25
C THR A 70 -16.58 -1.32 8.17
N THR A 71 -17.26 -1.14 9.29
CA THR A 71 -18.49 -0.33 9.39
C THR A 71 -18.38 0.68 10.53
N LEU A 72 -19.12 1.80 10.43
CA LEU A 72 -19.17 2.80 11.49
C LEU A 72 -19.63 2.22 12.82
N LYS A 73 -20.61 1.31 12.80
CA LYS A 73 -21.10 0.61 14.00
C LYS A 73 -19.98 -0.15 14.71
N LYS A 74 -19.13 -0.85 13.96
CA LYS A 74 -17.98 -1.60 14.50
C LYS A 74 -16.89 -0.67 15.05
N VAL A 75 -16.69 0.49 14.43
CA VAL A 75 -15.74 1.50 14.94
C VAL A 75 -16.23 2.09 16.26
N ILE A 76 -17.51 2.45 16.35
CA ILE A 76 -18.13 2.97 17.59
C ILE A 76 -18.08 1.92 18.70
N SER A 77 -18.44 0.66 18.42
CA SER A 77 -18.43 -0.40 19.44
C SER A 77 -17.05 -0.66 20.02
N ASN A 78 -16.00 -0.48 19.20
CA ASN A 78 -14.62 -0.69 19.62
C ASN A 78 -13.99 0.53 20.31
N ASN A 79 -14.63 1.70 20.25
CA ASN A 79 -14.11 2.95 20.80
C ASN A 79 -15.23 3.68 21.58
N PRO A 80 -15.71 3.11 22.70
CA PRO A 80 -16.91 3.61 23.40
C PRO A 80 -16.74 5.00 24.01
N THR A 81 -15.50 5.47 24.20
CA THR A 81 -15.16 6.76 24.80
C THR A 81 -14.91 7.87 23.77
N MET A 82 -14.83 7.53 22.47
CA MET A 82 -14.58 8.50 21.41
C MET A 82 -15.88 9.20 20.97
N SER A 83 -15.77 10.44 20.50
CA SER A 83 -16.92 11.12 19.90
C SER A 83 -17.32 10.46 18.57
N LEU A 84 -18.57 10.67 18.15
CA LEU A 84 -19.03 10.18 16.85
C LEU A 84 -18.18 10.74 15.70
N LYS A 85 -17.78 12.02 15.79
CA LYS A 85 -16.94 12.66 14.78
C LYS A 85 -15.60 11.94 14.66
N ASP A 86 -14.93 11.70 15.78
CA ASP A 86 -13.62 11.03 15.78
C ASP A 86 -13.75 9.58 15.27
N CYS A 87 -14.87 8.91 15.55
CA CYS A 87 -15.17 7.59 15.00
C CYS A 87 -15.36 7.62 13.47
N VAL A 88 -16.00 8.66 12.92
CA VAL A 88 -16.13 8.84 11.47
C VAL A 88 -14.77 9.12 10.84
N ASP A 89 -13.96 10.02 11.42
CA ASP A 89 -12.62 10.32 10.92
C ASP A 89 -11.73 9.06 10.94
N LEU A 90 -11.80 8.27 12.02
CA LEU A 90 -11.10 7.00 12.12
C LEU A 90 -11.56 5.99 11.06
N LEU A 91 -12.87 5.89 10.82
CA LEU A 91 -13.44 5.03 9.78
C LEU A 91 -12.93 5.43 8.40
N VAL A 92 -13.01 6.71 8.04
CA VAL A 92 -12.58 7.23 6.75
C VAL A 92 -11.10 6.95 6.53
N ASN A 93 -10.26 7.25 7.51
CA ASN A 93 -8.83 6.96 7.45
C ASN A 93 -8.57 5.47 7.25
N LYS A 94 -9.29 4.60 7.97
CA LYS A 94 -9.14 3.15 7.82
C LYS A 94 -9.55 2.67 6.42
N LEU A 95 -10.68 3.13 5.91
CA LEU A 95 -11.15 2.75 4.57
C LEU A 95 -10.18 3.21 3.47
N GLN A 96 -9.64 4.43 3.58
CA GLN A 96 -8.64 4.93 2.63
C GLN A 96 -7.37 4.07 2.61
N GLN A 97 -6.85 3.69 3.79
CA GLN A 97 -5.68 2.82 3.87
C GLN A 97 -5.94 1.42 3.29
N LEU A 98 -7.14 0.87 3.50
CA LEU A 98 -7.54 -0.41 2.91
C LEU A 98 -7.64 -0.31 1.39
N GLN A 99 -8.22 0.77 0.86
CA GLN A 99 -8.32 1.02 -0.58
C GLN A 99 -6.95 1.13 -1.26
N LEU A 100 -5.96 1.76 -0.61
CA LEU A 100 -4.59 1.84 -1.14
C LEU A 100 -3.94 0.46 -1.33
N GLY A 101 -4.35 -0.55 -0.57
CA GLY A 101 -3.90 -1.93 -0.74
C GLY A 101 -4.73 -2.76 -1.74
N LEU A 102 -5.81 -2.23 -2.29
CA LEU A 102 -6.63 -2.95 -3.28
C LEU A 102 -6.20 -2.60 -4.71
N ALA A 103 -6.64 -3.37 -5.69
CA ALA A 103 -6.35 -3.13 -7.10
C ALA A 103 -6.85 -1.75 -7.56
N ALA A 104 -6.28 -1.23 -8.65
CA ALA A 104 -6.60 0.10 -9.21
C ALA A 104 -8.11 0.43 -9.37
N PRO A 105 -9.01 -0.52 -9.69
CA PRO A 105 -10.45 -0.24 -9.76
C PRO A 105 -11.04 0.24 -8.42
N PHE A 106 -10.55 -0.28 -7.30
CA PHE A 106 -10.99 0.12 -5.96
C PHE A 106 -10.38 1.46 -5.49
N ARG A 107 -9.43 2.01 -6.26
CA ARG A 107 -8.78 3.31 -6.00
C ARG A 107 -9.39 4.44 -6.83
N THR A 108 -10.38 4.14 -7.67
CA THR A 108 -11.02 5.09 -8.59
C THR A 108 -12.52 4.95 -8.49
N ASN A 109 -13.28 5.96 -8.93
CA ASN A 109 -14.75 5.91 -8.97
C ASN A 109 -15.30 4.93 -10.02
N SER A 110 -14.46 4.08 -10.62
CA SER A 110 -14.87 3.16 -11.70
C SER A 110 -15.86 2.08 -11.26
N LEU A 111 -15.98 1.82 -9.96
CA LEU A 111 -16.94 0.86 -9.38
C LEU A 111 -18.28 1.50 -9.00
N LEU A 112 -18.40 2.82 -9.06
CA LEU A 112 -19.67 3.55 -8.86
C LEU A 112 -20.37 3.66 -10.22
N HIS A 113 -20.88 2.54 -10.72
CA HIS A 113 -21.77 2.52 -11.90
C HIS A 113 -23.16 3.07 -11.54
#